data_AF-A0A1H3R6D3-F1
#
_entry.id   AF-A0A1H3R6D3-F1
#
_cell.length_a   1.000
_cell.length_b   1.000
_cell.length_c   1.000
_cell.angle_alpha   90.00
_cell.angle_beta   90.00
_cell.angle_gamma   90.00
#
_symmetry.space_group_name_H-M   'P 1'
#
loop_
_entity.id
_entity.type
_entity.pdbx_description
1 polymer ?
#
loop_
_entity_poly.entity_id
_entity_poly.type
_entity_poly.pdbx_seq_one_letter_code
_entity_poly.pdbx_strand_id
1 'polypeptide(L)'
;MICPEVHKEVARLDGYLDGIAASANGSRRYSAGAFLIELAEPDACIEQAIRDCKSWYSQLAFAQTGRQRLPRGLGSLESEMQPFLVREVANRSAADLENLREYLSFRVMDALWFALEAQGRLRVGPSRAVDVWRLDNEPAPDSSDCTWFCVRVEWGLVVLQFNDDLKWQQAVESGRVDPLCP
;
A
#
# COMPACT_ATOMS: atom_id res chain seq x y z
N MET A 1 3.84 4.76 -21.31
CA MET A 1 4.23 6.11 -20.85
C MET A 1 3.12 6.69 -20.00
N ILE A 2 3.39 6.83 -18.72
CA ILE A 2 2.48 7.41 -17.71
C ILE A 2 2.56 8.94 -17.79
N CYS A 3 1.43 9.62 -17.62
CA CYS A 3 1.36 11.08 -17.68
C CYS A 3 2.00 11.72 -16.42
N PRO A 4 2.73 12.85 -16.52
CA PRO A 4 3.35 13.50 -15.36
C PRO A 4 2.37 13.84 -14.22
N GLU A 5 1.11 14.12 -14.56
CA GLU A 5 0.04 14.39 -13.61
C GLU A 5 -0.25 13.17 -12.72
N VAL A 6 -0.22 11.96 -13.27
CA VAL A 6 -0.39 10.72 -12.50
C VAL A 6 0.74 10.56 -11.47
N HIS A 7 1.98 10.81 -11.87
CA HIS A 7 3.12 10.81 -10.95
C HIS A 7 2.95 11.81 -9.82
N LYS A 8 2.46 13.02 -10.13
CA LYS A 8 2.21 14.06 -9.15
C LYS A 8 1.12 13.68 -8.15
N GLU A 9 0.01 13.11 -8.62
CA GLU A 9 -1.07 12.69 -7.73
C GLU A 9 -0.67 11.47 -6.88
N VAL A 10 0.08 10.51 -7.43
CA VAL A 10 0.61 9.41 -6.60
C VAL A 10 1.64 9.89 -5.58
N ALA A 11 2.50 10.85 -5.91
CA ALA A 11 3.43 11.44 -4.94
C ALA A 11 2.69 12.18 -3.80
N ARG A 12 1.55 12.82 -4.10
CA ARG A 12 0.69 13.41 -3.06
C ARG A 12 0.07 12.35 -2.17
N LEU A 13 -0.43 11.27 -2.77
CA LEU A 13 -0.97 10.14 -2.03
C LEU A 13 0.10 9.48 -1.14
N ASP A 14 1.31 9.32 -1.66
CA ASP A 14 2.47 8.81 -0.92
C ASP A 14 2.75 9.66 0.33
N GLY A 15 2.91 10.98 0.15
CA GLY A 15 3.12 11.90 1.27
C GLY A 15 1.94 11.96 2.26
N TYR A 16 0.72 11.73 1.78
CA TYR A 16 -0.46 11.66 2.66
C TYR A 16 -0.43 10.40 3.53
N LEU A 17 -0.11 9.24 2.95
CA LEU A 17 0.02 7.97 3.69
C LEU A 17 1.19 8.03 4.69
N ASP A 18 2.33 8.59 4.30
CA ASP A 18 3.47 8.81 5.20
C ASP A 18 3.07 9.71 6.38
N GLY A 19 2.35 10.80 6.11
CA GLY A 19 1.83 11.69 7.16
C GLY A 19 0.85 10.99 8.12
N ILE A 20 -0.04 10.12 7.61
CA ILE A 20 -0.91 9.29 8.45
C ILE A 20 -0.07 8.38 9.34
N ALA A 21 0.88 7.64 8.78
CA ALA A 21 1.73 6.72 9.54
C ALA A 21 2.53 7.43 10.64
N ALA A 22 3.12 8.59 10.32
CA ALA A 22 3.88 9.40 11.26
C ALA A 22 3.03 9.95 12.42
N SER A 23 1.81 10.42 12.11
CA SER A 23 0.91 11.05 13.09
C SER A 23 0.14 10.07 13.96
N ALA A 24 -0.23 8.91 13.43
CA ALA A 24 -1.03 7.92 14.15
C ALA A 24 -0.22 7.21 15.24
N ASN A 25 1.08 7.00 15.01
CA ASN A 25 1.84 6.03 15.80
C ASN A 25 3.07 6.58 16.53
N GLY A 26 3.52 7.82 16.24
CA GLY A 26 4.54 8.61 16.99
C GLY A 26 5.94 7.96 17.17
N SER A 27 6.03 6.68 16.90
CA SER A 27 7.16 5.77 16.94
C SER A 27 7.18 5.17 15.55
N ARG A 28 8.36 5.09 14.92
CA ARG A 28 8.53 4.66 13.52
C ARG A 28 8.06 3.22 13.24
N ARG A 29 7.32 2.58 14.15
CA ARG A 29 6.85 1.18 14.13
C ARG A 29 5.99 0.82 12.93
N TYR A 30 5.47 1.82 12.24
CA TYR A 30 4.65 1.64 11.06
C TYR A 30 5.06 2.66 10.01
N SER A 31 5.11 2.20 8.77
CA SER A 31 5.31 3.05 7.60
C SER A 31 4.24 2.76 6.55
N ALA A 32 3.87 3.78 5.80
CA ALA A 32 2.92 3.66 4.70
C ALA A 32 3.32 4.57 3.55
N GLY A 33 3.01 4.17 2.33
CA GLY A 33 3.36 4.94 1.15
C GLY A 33 2.63 4.46 -0.10
N ALA A 34 2.81 5.19 -1.19
CA ALA A 34 2.25 4.87 -2.49
C ALA A 34 3.29 5.07 -3.61
N PHE A 35 3.23 4.22 -4.63
CA PHE A 35 4.12 4.35 -5.77
C PHE A 35 3.52 3.75 -7.04
N LEU A 36 4.14 4.09 -8.17
CA LEU A 36 3.75 3.65 -9.50
C LEU A 36 4.70 2.57 -9.99
N ILE A 37 4.15 1.54 -10.64
CA ILE A 37 4.92 0.61 -11.45
C ILE A 37 4.36 0.64 -12.88
N GLU A 38 5.19 1.01 -13.85
CA GLU A 38 4.86 0.83 -15.26
C GLU A 38 5.02 -0.65 -15.61
N LEU A 39 3.95 -1.25 -16.14
CA LEU A 39 3.99 -2.64 -16.57
C LEU A 39 4.39 -2.71 -18.04
N ALA A 40 5.35 -3.59 -18.36
CA ALA A 40 5.73 -3.85 -19.75
C ALA A 40 4.57 -4.48 -20.55
N GLU A 41 3.76 -5.31 -19.88
CA GLU A 41 2.62 -6.00 -20.45
C GLU A 41 1.40 -5.92 -19.50
N PRO A 42 0.15 -5.81 -20.03
CA PRO A 42 -1.05 -5.70 -19.19
C PRO A 42 -1.25 -6.85 -18.18
N ASP A 43 -0.80 -8.05 -18.54
CA ASP A 43 -0.97 -9.28 -17.76
C ASP A 43 0.27 -9.66 -16.94
N ALA A 44 1.27 -8.76 -16.86
CA ALA A 44 2.50 -9.01 -16.12
C ALA A 44 2.25 -9.49 -14.68
N CYS A 45 3.14 -10.32 -14.15
CA CYS A 45 3.03 -10.82 -12.77
C CYS A 45 3.18 -9.66 -11.76
N ILE A 46 2.19 -9.46 -10.88
CA ILE A 46 2.21 -8.35 -9.90
C ILE A 46 3.36 -8.53 -8.90
N GLU A 47 3.55 -9.75 -8.39
CA GLU A 47 4.64 -10.05 -7.45
C GLU A 47 6.00 -9.71 -8.07
N GLN A 48 6.22 -10.11 -9.32
CA GLN A 48 7.47 -9.84 -10.02
C GLN A 48 7.65 -8.33 -10.27
N ALA A 49 6.59 -7.65 -10.69
CA ALA A 49 6.62 -6.20 -10.91
C ALA A 49 7.00 -5.42 -9.64
N ILE A 50 6.55 -5.86 -8.46
CA ILE A 50 6.96 -5.27 -7.17
C ILE A 50 8.43 -5.56 -6.89
N ARG A 51 8.90 -6.81 -7.07
CA ARG A 51 10.31 -7.17 -6.85
C ARG A 51 11.26 -6.37 -7.71
N ASP A 52 10.87 -6.09 -8.95
CA ASP A 52 11.68 -5.36 -9.92
C ASP A 52 11.64 -3.84 -9.70
N CYS A 53 10.67 -3.34 -8.93
CA CYS A 53 10.47 -1.90 -8.72
C CYS A 53 11.60 -1.25 -7.89
N LYS A 54 12.14 -1.96 -6.88
CA LYS A 54 13.21 -1.46 -6.03
C LYS A 54 14.27 -2.55 -5.83
N SER A 55 15.54 -2.16 -5.83
CA SER A 55 16.66 -3.12 -5.71
C SER A 55 16.58 -4.00 -4.45
N TRP A 56 16.12 -3.44 -3.33
CA TRP A 56 15.91 -4.16 -2.07
C TRP A 56 14.61 -5.00 -2.02
N TYR A 57 13.72 -4.89 -3.02
CA TYR A 57 12.55 -5.77 -3.14
C TYR A 57 12.84 -7.09 -3.85
N SER A 58 14.02 -7.23 -4.45
CA SER A 58 14.43 -8.45 -5.17
C SER A 58 14.36 -9.73 -4.33
N GLN A 59 14.50 -9.62 -3.01
CA GLN A 59 14.46 -10.76 -2.07
C GLN A 59 13.08 -10.97 -1.42
N LEU A 60 12.06 -10.18 -1.78
CA LEU A 60 10.73 -10.32 -1.18
C LEU A 60 10.10 -11.69 -1.50
N ALA A 61 9.82 -12.46 -0.47
CA ALA A 61 8.95 -13.62 -0.54
C ALA A 61 7.50 -13.16 -0.29
N PHE A 62 6.58 -13.54 -1.17
CA PHE A 62 5.15 -13.33 -0.98
C PHE A 62 4.53 -14.63 -0.50
N ALA A 63 3.62 -14.54 0.48
CA ALA A 63 2.94 -15.71 1.00
C ALA A 63 2.04 -16.33 -0.08
N GLN A 64 2.02 -17.66 -0.20
CA GLN A 64 1.17 -18.36 -1.17
C GLN A 64 -0.32 -18.06 -0.97
N THR A 65 -0.75 -17.85 0.28
CA THR A 65 -2.10 -17.43 0.66
C THR A 65 -2.25 -15.91 0.76
N GLY A 66 -1.15 -15.16 0.66
CA GLY A 66 -1.13 -13.70 0.79
C GLY A 66 -1.61 -12.97 -0.46
N ARG A 67 -1.83 -13.69 -1.58
CA ARG A 67 -2.36 -13.10 -2.81
C ARG A 67 -3.87 -13.29 -2.91
N GLN A 68 -4.59 -12.18 -2.91
CA GLN A 68 -6.04 -12.17 -3.00
C GLN A 68 -6.52 -11.09 -3.96
N ARG A 69 -7.34 -11.46 -4.96
CA ARG A 69 -8.10 -10.48 -5.74
C ARG A 69 -9.29 -9.99 -4.91
N LEU A 70 -9.44 -8.68 -4.79
CA LEU A 70 -10.56 -8.11 -4.04
C LEU A 70 -11.85 -8.18 -4.86
N PRO A 71 -12.94 -8.78 -4.33
CA PRO A 71 -14.11 -9.15 -5.12
C PRO A 71 -14.90 -7.97 -5.67
N ARG A 72 -14.81 -6.78 -5.04
CA ARG A 72 -15.45 -5.54 -5.52
C ARG A 72 -14.44 -4.50 -6.01
N GLY A 73 -13.19 -4.89 -6.25
CA GLY A 73 -12.11 -3.98 -6.64
C GLY A 73 -11.96 -2.82 -5.65
N LEU A 74 -12.07 -1.58 -6.14
CA LEU A 74 -12.00 -0.37 -5.32
C LEU A 74 -13.04 -0.34 -4.19
N GLY A 75 -14.23 -0.92 -4.38
CA GLY A 75 -15.26 -0.98 -3.33
C GLY A 75 -14.96 -1.96 -2.20
N SER A 76 -14.00 -2.86 -2.36
CA SER A 76 -13.46 -3.70 -1.28
C SER A 76 -12.17 -3.10 -0.69
N LEU A 77 -11.42 -2.36 -1.49
CA LEU A 77 -10.16 -1.74 -1.08
C LEU A 77 -10.32 -0.81 0.13
N GLU A 78 -11.37 0.03 0.13
CA GLU A 78 -11.61 0.97 1.22
C GLU A 78 -11.71 0.30 2.58
N SER A 79 -12.57 -0.72 2.72
CA SER A 79 -12.72 -1.45 3.97
C SER A 79 -11.48 -2.27 4.35
N GLU A 80 -10.80 -2.86 3.36
CA GLU A 80 -9.64 -3.71 3.58
C GLU A 80 -8.42 -2.91 4.07
N MET A 81 -8.25 -1.65 3.65
CA MET A 81 -7.09 -0.84 4.05
C MET A 81 -7.24 -0.21 5.44
N GLN A 82 -8.47 -0.02 5.94
CA GLN A 82 -8.75 0.69 7.19
C GLN A 82 -7.89 0.24 8.39
N PRO A 83 -7.69 -1.07 8.65
CA PRO A 83 -6.88 -1.52 9.79
C PRO A 83 -5.40 -1.12 9.68
N PHE A 84 -4.92 -0.78 8.49
CA PHE A 84 -3.53 -0.42 8.22
C PHE A 84 -3.28 1.09 8.31
N LEU A 85 -4.32 1.92 8.10
CA LEU A 85 -4.22 3.37 8.21
C LEU A 85 -4.02 3.83 9.65
N VAL A 86 -4.76 3.22 10.57
CA VAL A 86 -4.64 3.50 12.01
C VAL A 86 -4.68 2.19 12.78
N ARG A 87 -3.59 1.89 13.47
CA ARG A 87 -3.49 0.73 14.36
C ARG A 87 -4.14 1.06 15.71
N GLU A 88 -4.43 0.04 16.50
CA GLU A 88 -4.98 0.25 17.84
C GLU A 88 -3.99 1.06 18.69
N VAL A 89 -4.41 2.24 19.11
CA VAL A 89 -3.64 3.08 20.02
C VAL A 89 -4.28 2.98 21.40
N ALA A 90 -3.48 2.68 22.42
CA ALA A 90 -3.94 2.76 23.80
C ALA A 90 -4.53 4.18 24.04
N ASN A 91 -5.72 4.24 24.65
CA ASN A 91 -6.45 5.47 25.02
C ASN A 91 -7.41 6.09 23.98
N ARG A 92 -7.79 5.39 22.90
CA ARG A 92 -8.96 5.78 22.09
C ARG A 92 -10.13 4.83 22.30
N SER A 93 -11.35 5.36 22.26
CA SER A 93 -12.54 4.51 22.22
C SER A 93 -12.58 3.76 20.88
N ALA A 94 -13.20 2.58 20.87
CA ALA A 94 -13.38 1.80 19.64
C ALA A 94 -14.13 2.59 18.57
N ALA A 95 -15.16 3.35 18.97
CA ALA A 95 -15.95 4.18 18.06
C ALA A 95 -15.13 5.33 17.45
N ASP A 96 -14.28 6.00 18.23
CA ASP A 96 -13.42 7.08 17.70
C ASP A 96 -12.35 6.55 16.75
N LEU A 97 -11.84 5.34 17.01
CA LEU A 97 -10.87 4.67 16.16
C LEU A 97 -11.52 4.25 14.83
N GLU A 98 -12.72 3.69 14.87
CA GLU A 98 -13.50 3.31 13.69
C GLU A 98 -13.82 4.54 12.83
N ASN A 99 -14.38 5.60 13.43
CA ASN A 99 -14.66 6.86 12.73
C ASN A 99 -13.41 7.45 12.06
N LEU A 100 -12.26 7.40 12.74
CA LEU A 100 -11.00 7.88 12.16
C LEU A 100 -10.55 7.00 10.98
N ARG A 101 -10.66 5.68 11.10
CA ARG A 101 -10.32 4.74 10.02
C ARG A 101 -11.20 4.99 8.80
N GLU A 102 -12.51 5.13 8.98
CA GLU A 102 -13.46 5.44 7.91
C GLU A 102 -13.13 6.78 7.23
N TYR A 103 -12.89 7.82 8.03
CA TYR A 103 -12.53 9.13 7.49
C TYR A 103 -11.24 9.06 6.66
N LEU A 104 -10.18 8.45 7.20
CA LEU A 104 -8.90 8.37 6.49
C LEU A 104 -8.98 7.46 5.27
N SER A 105 -9.71 6.34 5.33
CA SER A 105 -9.89 5.47 4.17
C SER A 105 -10.61 6.21 3.04
N PHE A 106 -11.65 6.97 3.37
CA PHE A 106 -12.34 7.81 2.40
C PHE A 106 -11.39 8.82 1.75
N ARG A 107 -10.54 9.51 2.54
CA ARG A 107 -9.55 10.47 2.02
C ARG A 107 -8.50 9.81 1.13
N VAL A 108 -8.05 8.60 1.48
CA VAL A 108 -7.13 7.82 0.64
C VAL A 108 -7.79 7.41 -0.67
N MET A 109 -9.05 6.96 -0.63
CA MET A 109 -9.81 6.61 -1.83
C MET A 109 -10.04 7.82 -2.75
N ASP A 110 -10.34 8.99 -2.19
CA ASP A 110 -10.48 10.25 -2.93
C ASP A 110 -9.17 10.63 -3.65
N ALA A 111 -8.04 10.60 -2.93
CA ALA A 111 -6.73 10.87 -3.53
C ALA A 111 -6.33 9.82 -4.59
N LEU A 112 -6.61 8.55 -4.33
CA LEU A 112 -6.40 7.47 -5.29
C LEU A 112 -7.25 7.68 -6.55
N TRP A 113 -8.51 8.07 -6.40
CA TRP A 113 -9.40 8.37 -7.53
C TRP A 113 -8.81 9.45 -8.44
N PHE A 114 -8.31 10.56 -7.88
CA PHE A 114 -7.64 11.60 -8.65
C PHE A 114 -6.40 11.07 -9.38
N ALA A 115 -5.59 10.23 -8.74
CA ALA A 115 -4.42 9.65 -9.37
C ALA A 115 -4.79 8.74 -10.56
N LEU A 116 -5.87 7.97 -10.43
CA LEU A 116 -6.35 7.12 -11.51
C LEU A 116 -6.95 7.99 -12.65
N GLU A 117 -7.74 9.03 -12.34
CA GLU A 117 -8.35 9.94 -13.32
C GLU A 117 -7.35 10.83 -14.06
N ALA A 118 -6.21 11.18 -13.44
CA ALA A 118 -5.25 12.14 -13.94
C ALA A 118 -4.74 11.86 -15.37
N GLN A 119 -4.78 10.62 -15.84
CA GLN A 119 -4.38 10.29 -17.21
C GLN A 119 -5.47 10.63 -18.26
N GLY A 120 -6.65 11.13 -17.87
CA GLY A 120 -7.79 11.41 -18.76
C GLY A 120 -8.29 10.18 -19.53
N ARG A 121 -7.78 9.00 -19.15
CA ARG A 121 -7.94 7.71 -19.84
C ARG A 121 -8.53 6.64 -18.94
N LEU A 122 -9.01 6.98 -17.75
CA LEU A 122 -10.02 6.13 -17.14
C LEU A 122 -11.25 6.15 -18.06
N ARG A 123 -11.26 5.24 -19.02
CA ARG A 123 -12.50 4.61 -19.47
C ARG A 123 -12.96 3.64 -18.37
N VAL A 124 -13.02 4.12 -17.13
CA VAL A 124 -13.89 3.55 -16.12
C VAL A 124 -15.26 4.12 -16.45
N GLY A 125 -15.81 3.64 -17.57
CA GLY A 125 -17.26 3.50 -17.61
C GLY A 125 -17.64 2.60 -16.43
N PRO A 126 -18.90 2.65 -15.96
CA PRO A 126 -19.38 1.89 -14.80
C PRO A 126 -19.27 0.35 -14.91
N SER A 127 -18.56 -0.18 -15.92
CA SER A 127 -18.51 -1.58 -16.33
C SER A 127 -17.11 -2.16 -16.59
N ARG A 128 -16.00 -1.40 -16.42
CA ARG A 128 -14.65 -2.01 -16.39
C ARG A 128 -14.16 -2.10 -14.96
N ALA A 129 -14.20 -3.31 -14.42
CA ALA A 129 -13.69 -3.63 -13.10
C ALA A 129 -12.18 -3.31 -13.05
N VAL A 130 -11.82 -2.34 -12.21
CA VAL A 130 -10.44 -2.10 -11.83
C VAL A 130 -10.00 -3.29 -10.97
N ASP A 131 -8.99 -4.01 -11.43
CA ASP A 131 -8.48 -5.17 -10.72
C ASP A 131 -7.65 -4.70 -9.53
N VAL A 132 -8.16 -4.95 -8.34
CA VAL A 132 -7.44 -4.68 -7.10
C VAL A 132 -6.99 -6.00 -6.48
N TRP A 133 -5.71 -6.06 -6.17
CA TRP A 133 -5.09 -7.20 -5.53
C TRP A 133 -4.52 -6.79 -4.18
N ARG A 134 -4.68 -7.66 -3.20
CA ARG A 134 -3.93 -7.63 -1.95
C ARG A 134 -2.80 -8.63 -2.05
N LEU A 135 -1.61 -8.22 -1.62
CA LEU A 135 -0.43 -9.06 -1.46
C LEU A 135 0.12 -8.88 -0.05
N ASP A 136 0.46 -9.98 0.60
CA ASP A 136 1.16 -9.98 1.89
C ASP A 136 2.52 -10.69 1.72
N ASN A 137 3.55 -10.20 2.40
CA ASN A 137 4.84 -10.90 2.41
C ASN A 137 4.75 -12.18 3.26
N GLU A 138 5.67 -13.10 3.00
CA GLU A 138 5.88 -14.24 3.88
C GLU A 138 6.36 -13.72 5.24
N PRO A 139 5.69 -14.08 6.36
CA PRO A 139 6.14 -13.66 7.68
C PRO A 139 7.52 -14.24 7.98
N ALA A 140 8.48 -13.39 8.29
CA ALA A 140 9.80 -13.81 8.73
C ALA A 140 10.16 -13.20 10.10
N PRO A 141 10.98 -13.89 10.90
CA PRO A 141 11.59 -13.29 12.08
C PRO A 141 12.42 -12.08 11.66
N ASP A 142 12.37 -11.02 12.48
CA ASP A 142 13.23 -9.84 12.31
C ASP A 142 13.02 -9.01 11.03
N SER A 143 11.94 -9.28 10.27
CA SER A 143 11.51 -8.47 9.12
C SER A 143 10.20 -7.74 9.40
N SER A 144 9.93 -6.69 8.63
CA SER A 144 8.62 -6.04 8.63
C SER A 144 7.54 -6.97 8.06
N ASP A 145 6.33 -6.91 8.63
CA ASP A 145 5.15 -7.52 8.00
C ASP A 145 4.55 -6.49 7.03
N CYS A 146 4.53 -6.81 5.74
CA CYS A 146 4.20 -5.87 4.68
C CYS A 146 2.95 -6.32 3.93
N THR A 147 2.02 -5.38 3.76
CA THR A 147 0.81 -5.54 2.94
C THR A 147 0.83 -4.52 1.80
N TRP A 148 0.55 -4.99 0.59
CA TRP A 148 0.38 -4.16 -0.59
C TRP A 148 -1.02 -4.29 -1.16
N PHE A 149 -1.62 -3.15 -1.48
CA PHE A 149 -2.81 -3.09 -2.32
C PHE A 149 -2.43 -2.56 -3.70
N CYS A 150 -2.60 -3.40 -4.71
CA CYS A 150 -2.19 -3.13 -6.08
C CYS A 150 -3.42 -2.89 -6.94
N VAL A 151 -3.59 -1.65 -7.40
CA VAL A 151 -4.65 -1.24 -8.31
C VAL A 151 -4.13 -1.31 -9.73
N ARG A 152 -4.57 -2.31 -10.49
CA ARG A 152 -4.19 -2.50 -11.89
C ARG A 152 -5.05 -1.68 -12.82
N VAL A 153 -4.37 -0.97 -13.71
CA VAL A 153 -4.94 -0.14 -14.79
C VAL A 153 -4.18 -0.39 -16.08
N GLU A 154 -4.71 0.10 -17.22
CA GLU A 154 -4.16 -0.19 -18.56
C GLU A 154 -2.69 0.19 -18.73
N TRP A 155 -2.22 1.18 -17.97
CA TRP A 155 -0.88 1.74 -18.09
C TRP A 155 0.09 1.28 -16.99
N GLY A 156 -0.37 0.52 -15.98
CA GLY A 156 0.48 0.11 -14.88
C GLY A 156 -0.25 -0.27 -13.60
N LEU A 157 0.47 -0.15 -12.48
CA LEU A 157 -0.05 -0.34 -11.12
C LEU A 157 0.09 0.94 -10.31
N VAL A 158 -0.97 1.29 -9.58
CA VAL A 158 -0.85 2.14 -8.38
C VAL A 158 -0.78 1.21 -7.18
N VAL A 159 0.30 1.27 -6.41
CA VAL A 159 0.53 0.40 -5.27
C VAL A 159 0.44 1.23 -4.00
N LEU A 160 -0.39 0.81 -3.06
CA LEU A 160 -0.39 1.28 -1.68
C LEU A 160 0.35 0.25 -0.84
N GLN A 161 1.29 0.70 -0.01
CA GLN A 161 2.11 -0.16 0.83
C GLN A 161 1.90 0.23 2.29
N PHE A 162 1.77 -0.78 3.15
CA PHE A 162 1.67 -0.66 4.59
C PHE A 162 2.62 -1.65 5.25
N ASN A 163 3.49 -1.17 6.12
CA ASN A 163 4.45 -2.02 6.83
C ASN A 163 4.21 -1.93 8.34
N ASP A 164 4.22 -3.09 8.99
CA ASP A 164 4.44 -3.22 10.43
C ASP A 164 5.92 -3.51 10.67
N ASP A 165 6.64 -2.47 11.08
CA ASP A 165 8.09 -2.48 11.25
C ASP A 165 8.49 -2.90 12.67
N LEU A 166 7.54 -3.31 13.53
CA LEU A 166 7.80 -3.57 14.95
C LEU A 166 8.84 -4.67 15.17
N LYS A 167 8.70 -5.80 14.47
CA LYS A 167 9.65 -6.93 14.58
C LYS A 167 11.04 -6.54 14.11
N TRP A 168 11.12 -5.86 12.98
CA TRP A 168 12.38 -5.36 12.42
C TRP A 168 13.05 -4.36 13.36
N GLN A 169 12.31 -3.43 13.95
CA GLN A 169 12.85 -2.48 14.92
C GLN A 169 13.39 -3.16 16.18
N GLN A 170 12.66 -4.13 16.73
CA GLN A 170 13.14 -4.90 17.87
C GLN A 170 14.42 -5.67 17.53
N ALA A 171 14.53 -6.19 16.31
CA ALA A 171 15.73 -6.87 15.83
C ALA A 171 16.92 -5.93 15.71
N VAL A 172 16.71 -4.71 15.18
CA VAL A 172 17.72 -3.66 15.10
C VAL A 172 18.16 -3.22 16.50
N GLU A 173 17.23 -2.95 17.41
CA GLU A 173 17.51 -2.54 18.79
C GLU A 173 18.25 -3.62 19.59
N SER A 174 18.01 -4.89 19.29
CA SER A 174 18.71 -6.03 19.90
C SER A 174 20.00 -6.44 19.19
N GLY A 175 20.37 -5.76 18.09
CA GLY A 175 21.60 -6.03 17.32
C GLY A 175 21.55 -7.30 16.47
N ARG A 176 20.36 -7.86 16.21
CA ARG A 176 20.18 -9.02 15.31
C ARG A 176 20.21 -8.63 13.83
N VAL A 177 19.88 -7.38 13.52
CA VAL A 177 19.84 -6.84 12.15
C VAL A 177 20.63 -5.53 12.10
N ASP A 178 21.46 -5.36 11.07
CA ASP A 178 22.09 -4.08 10.76
C ASP A 178 21.12 -3.25 9.90
N PRO A 179 20.66 -2.08 10.36
CA PRO A 179 19.72 -1.25 9.60
C PRO A 179 20.29 -0.73 8.27
N LEU A 180 21.62 -0.82 8.06
CA LEU A 180 22.30 -0.43 6.83
C LEU A 180 22.48 -1.61 5.85
N CYS A 181 22.19 -2.84 6.27
CA CYS A 181 22.24 -4.04 5.45
C CYS A 181 20.83 -4.69 5.43
N PRO A 182 19.89 -4.15 4.63
CA PRO A 182 18.54 -4.68 4.51
C PRO A 182 18.51 -6.07 3.88
#